data_AF-A0A662DN63-F1
#
_entry.id   AF-A0A662DN63-F1
#
_cell.length_a   1.000
_cell.length_b   1.000
_cell.length_c   1.000
_cell.angle_alpha   90.00
_cell.angle_beta   90.00
_cell.angle_gamma   90.00
#
_symmetry.space_group_name_H-M   'P 1'
#
loop_
_entity.id
_entity.type
_entity.pdbx_description
1 polymer ?
#
loop_
_entity_poly.entity_id
_entity_poly.type
_entity_poly.pdbx_seq_one_letter_code
_entity_poly.pdbx_strand_id
1 'polypeptide(L)'
;MSSSLGRVINFPARGTELATSAVSRATSGINATATRFTAEQTGTVDDWGRDPHLVRLITTLSHVRWSVAVGGDQYLKRGKGALIVVNARRFALAPIFSALAIGEAVDRPVRFVGRPDTAPIGSLSRRIGALLDHPDEVAGAL
;
A
#
# COMPACT_ATOMS: atom_id res chain seq x y z
N MET A 1 -2.47 -29.58 17.01
CA MET A 1 -2.65 -28.12 16.93
C MET A 1 -2.00 -27.66 15.62
N SER A 2 -2.80 -27.32 14.60
CA SER A 2 -2.28 -26.98 13.27
C SER A 2 -2.17 -25.47 13.11
N SER A 3 -0.95 -24.97 12.88
CA SER A 3 -0.62 -23.55 12.71
C SER A 3 -1.07 -23.08 11.32
N SER A 4 -2.10 -22.22 11.27
CA SER A 4 -2.62 -21.60 10.05
C SER A 4 -1.74 -20.42 9.64
N LEU A 5 -0.55 -20.70 9.09
CA LEU A 5 0.48 -19.68 8.80
C LEU A 5 0.40 -18.99 7.42
N GLY A 6 -0.67 -19.19 6.66
CA GLY A 6 -0.86 -18.42 5.42
C GLY A 6 -1.96 -19.00 4.56
N ARG A 7 -2.98 -18.18 4.26
CA ARG A 7 -4.06 -18.55 3.35
C ARG A 7 -3.78 -17.93 1.98
N VAL A 8 -3.42 -18.76 1.00
CA VAL A 8 -3.27 -18.33 -0.39
C VAL A 8 -4.67 -18.29 -1.03
N ILE A 9 -5.07 -17.14 -1.56
CA ILE A 9 -6.37 -16.94 -2.22
C ILE A 9 -6.09 -16.75 -3.72
N ASN A 10 -6.62 -17.65 -4.56
CA ASN A 10 -6.57 -17.54 -6.02
C ASN A 10 -7.87 -16.89 -6.53
N PHE A 11 -7.74 -15.86 -7.36
CA PHE A 11 -8.88 -15.21 -8.02
C PHE A 11 -8.98 -15.64 -9.49
N PRO A 12 -10.17 -16.01 -9.99
CA PRO A 12 -10.37 -16.27 -11.41
C PRO A 12 -10.35 -14.97 -12.21
N ALA A 13 -9.52 -14.89 -13.24
CA ALA A 13 -9.49 -13.78 -14.19
C ALA A 13 -10.75 -13.80 -15.08
N ARG A 14 -11.78 -13.01 -14.75
CA ARG A 14 -12.86 -12.62 -15.67
C ARG A 14 -12.77 -11.13 -15.95
N GLY A 15 -12.24 -10.78 -17.12
CA GLY A 15 -11.55 -9.51 -17.38
C GLY A 15 -12.38 -8.31 -17.84
N THR A 16 -13.70 -8.37 -17.96
CA THR A 16 -14.49 -7.28 -18.59
C THR A 16 -15.51 -6.64 -17.65
N GLU A 17 -16.39 -7.41 -17.02
CA GLU A 17 -17.44 -6.87 -16.12
C GLU A 17 -16.87 -6.33 -14.79
N LEU A 18 -15.79 -6.95 -14.29
CA LEU A 18 -15.04 -6.47 -13.14
C LEU A 18 -14.28 -5.17 -13.46
N ALA A 19 -13.79 -5.00 -14.68
CA ALA A 19 -13.06 -3.80 -15.08
C ALA A 19 -14.00 -2.58 -15.14
N THR A 20 -15.19 -2.71 -15.73
CA THR A 20 -16.17 -1.61 -15.81
C THR A 20 -16.72 -1.23 -14.44
N SER A 21 -16.95 -2.21 -13.56
CA SER A 21 -17.38 -1.96 -12.18
C SER A 21 -16.23 -1.47 -11.27
N ALA A 22 -14.97 -1.82 -11.56
CA ALA A 22 -13.79 -1.29 -10.90
C ALA A 22 -13.50 0.15 -11.33
N VAL A 23 -13.67 0.50 -12.61
CA VAL A 23 -13.57 1.88 -13.12
C VAL A 23 -14.65 2.75 -12.51
N SER A 24 -15.91 2.29 -12.50
CA SER A 24 -17.01 3.05 -11.87
C SER A 24 -16.82 3.22 -10.35
N ARG A 25 -16.25 2.21 -9.67
CA ARG A 25 -15.83 2.32 -8.26
C ARG A 25 -14.61 3.21 -8.06
N ALA A 26 -13.66 3.22 -8.99
CA ALA A 26 -12.48 4.09 -8.93
C ALA A 26 -12.89 5.56 -9.11
N THR A 27 -13.80 5.87 -10.04
CA THR A 27 -14.34 7.23 -10.21
C THR A 27 -15.16 7.68 -8.99
N SER A 28 -15.96 6.79 -8.40
CA SER A 28 -16.67 7.07 -7.14
C SER A 28 -15.69 7.16 -5.95
N GLY A 29 -14.60 6.41 -6.01
CA GLY A 29 -13.49 6.38 -5.06
C GLY A 29 -12.71 7.68 -5.07
N ILE A 30 -12.40 8.27 -6.23
CA ILE A 30 -11.69 9.57 -6.32
C ILE A 30 -12.41 10.67 -5.49
N ASN A 31 -13.74 10.74 -5.60
CA ASN A 31 -14.54 11.70 -4.84
C ASN A 31 -14.60 11.34 -3.34
N ALA A 32 -14.60 10.05 -2.97
CA ALA A 32 -14.62 9.59 -1.58
C ALA A 32 -13.24 9.66 -0.89
N THR A 33 -12.15 9.37 -1.60
CA THR A 33 -10.75 9.46 -1.16
C THR A 33 -10.37 10.90 -0.84
N ALA A 34 -10.96 11.88 -1.56
CA ALA A 34 -10.83 13.29 -1.22
C ALA A 34 -11.48 13.66 0.14
N THR A 35 -12.54 12.96 0.54
CA THR A 35 -13.36 13.28 1.72
C THR A 35 -13.05 12.44 2.97
N ARG A 36 -12.34 11.31 2.86
CA ARG A 36 -12.23 10.31 3.94
C ARG A 36 -10.91 10.30 4.75
N PHE A 37 -9.80 10.79 4.18
CA PHE A 37 -8.49 10.85 4.84
C PHE A 37 -8.28 12.10 5.74
N THR A 38 -9.35 12.73 6.22
CA THR A 38 -9.35 14.09 6.80
C THR A 38 -8.86 14.19 8.25
N ALA A 39 -8.33 13.11 8.83
CA ALA A 39 -7.90 13.07 10.24
C ALA A 39 -6.37 12.96 10.46
N GLU A 40 -5.54 13.04 9.40
CA GLU A 40 -4.08 13.06 9.54
C GLU A 40 -3.58 14.50 9.67
N GLN A 41 -2.91 14.82 10.77
CA GLN A 41 -2.40 16.16 11.09
C GLN A 41 -1.39 16.62 10.02
N THR A 42 -1.58 17.85 9.53
CA THR A 42 -0.77 18.45 8.48
C THR A 42 0.66 18.68 8.96
N GLY A 43 1.66 18.15 8.23
CA GLY A 43 3.09 18.41 8.47
C GLY A 43 3.81 17.46 9.43
N THR A 44 3.14 16.43 9.95
CA THR A 44 3.75 15.45 10.85
C THR A 44 4.23 14.23 10.06
N VAL A 45 5.55 14.11 9.90
CA VAL A 45 6.18 12.85 9.53
C VAL A 45 5.91 11.86 10.66
N ASP A 46 5.51 10.63 10.34
CA ASP A 46 5.31 9.61 11.36
C ASP A 46 6.63 9.22 12.08
N ASP A 47 6.52 8.52 13.21
CA ASP A 47 7.68 8.08 14.01
C ASP A 47 8.70 7.23 13.21
N TRP A 48 8.27 6.67 12.07
CA TRP A 48 9.07 5.83 11.18
C TRP A 48 9.66 6.59 9.99
N GLY A 49 9.28 7.85 9.77
CA GLY A 49 9.80 8.71 8.73
C GLY A 49 8.92 8.84 7.48
N ARG A 50 7.75 8.20 7.42
CA ARG A 50 6.78 8.30 6.32
C ARG A 50 6.05 9.65 6.37
N ASP A 51 5.87 10.25 5.21
CA ASP A 51 5.13 11.49 5.00
C ASP A 51 3.79 11.16 4.32
N PRO A 52 2.66 11.29 5.05
CA PRO A 52 1.35 10.97 4.49
C PRO A 52 0.94 11.84 3.30
N HIS A 53 1.35 13.11 3.27
CA HIS A 53 1.04 14.01 2.17
C HIS A 53 1.81 13.63 0.91
N LEU A 54 3.09 13.29 1.06
CA LEU A 54 3.90 12.81 -0.05
C LEU A 54 3.32 11.53 -0.64
N VAL A 55 2.94 10.58 0.21
CA VAL A 55 2.30 9.33 -0.22
C VAL A 55 1.00 9.62 -0.96
N ARG A 56 0.14 10.50 -0.43
CA ARG A 56 -1.12 10.90 -1.09
C ARG A 56 -0.88 11.53 -2.46
N LEU A 57 0.10 12.43 -2.56
CA LEU A 57 0.48 13.06 -3.82
C LEU A 57 0.92 12.00 -4.84
N ILE A 58 1.81 11.09 -4.44
CA ILE A 58 2.32 10.02 -5.31
C ILE A 58 1.20 9.08 -5.74
N THR A 59 0.33 8.66 -4.83
CA THR A 59 -0.83 7.82 -5.17
C THR A 59 -1.72 8.54 -6.18
N THR A 60 -2.05 9.81 -5.95
CA THR A 60 -2.89 10.60 -6.86
C THR A 60 -2.26 10.74 -8.24
N LEU A 61 -0.95 11.03 -8.31
CA LEU A 61 -0.21 11.13 -9.56
C LEU A 61 -0.08 9.75 -10.26
N SER A 62 -0.01 8.66 -9.51
CA SER A 62 0.11 7.31 -10.07
C SER A 62 -1.13 6.92 -10.90
N HIS A 63 -2.32 7.40 -10.51
CA HIS A 63 -3.57 7.15 -11.23
C HIS A 63 -3.62 7.80 -12.61
N VAL A 64 -2.82 8.84 -12.87
CA VAL A 64 -2.69 9.43 -14.21
C VAL A 64 -2.05 8.43 -15.18
N ARG A 65 -1.15 7.58 -14.69
CA ARG A 65 -0.34 6.68 -15.52
C ARG A 65 -0.79 5.22 -15.47
N TRP A 66 -1.38 4.79 -14.35
CA TRP A 66 -1.71 3.38 -14.09
C TRP A 66 -3.10 3.24 -13.47
N SER A 67 -3.84 2.22 -13.90
CA SER A 67 -5.09 1.79 -13.26
C SER A 67 -4.80 0.54 -12.45
N VAL A 68 -5.12 0.55 -11.15
CA VAL A 68 -4.90 -0.56 -10.23
C VAL A 68 -6.23 -1.00 -9.61
N ALA A 69 -6.44 -2.32 -9.49
CA ALA A 69 -7.59 -2.89 -8.80
C ALA A 69 -7.11 -3.74 -7.62
N VAL A 70 -7.72 -3.53 -6.46
CA VAL A 70 -7.47 -4.30 -5.23
C VAL A 70 -8.70 -5.12 -4.90
N GLY A 71 -8.51 -6.37 -4.49
CA GLY A 71 -9.57 -7.25 -4.00
C GLY A 71 -9.11 -8.02 -2.78
N GLY A 72 -10.07 -8.48 -1.97
CA GLY A 72 -9.77 -9.20 -0.73
C GLY A 72 -9.44 -8.28 0.46
N ASP A 73 -9.71 -6.98 0.34
CA ASP A 73 -9.56 -5.97 1.40
C ASP A 73 -10.36 -6.32 2.65
N GLN A 74 -11.49 -7.03 2.50
CA GLN A 74 -12.30 -7.55 3.59
C GLN A 74 -11.56 -8.56 4.51
N TYR A 75 -10.46 -9.16 4.04
CA TYR A 75 -9.67 -10.08 4.86
C TYR A 75 -8.62 -9.37 5.71
N LEU A 76 -8.37 -8.08 5.49
CA LEU A 76 -7.41 -7.32 6.28
C LEU A 76 -8.05 -6.84 7.58
N LYS A 77 -7.68 -7.45 8.70
CA LYS A 77 -8.22 -7.11 10.02
C LYS A 77 -7.85 -5.66 10.39
N ARG A 78 -8.86 -4.86 10.74
CA ARG A 78 -8.67 -3.52 11.29
C ARG A 78 -8.15 -3.64 12.73
N GLY A 79 -6.99 -3.08 13.03
CA GLY A 79 -6.44 -2.99 14.39
C GLY A 79 -5.28 -3.93 14.75
N LYS A 80 -4.78 -4.77 13.84
CA LYS A 80 -3.51 -5.51 14.02
C LYS A 80 -2.54 -5.19 12.89
N GLY A 81 -1.24 -5.26 13.16
CA GLY A 81 -0.22 -5.32 12.11
C GLY A 81 -0.44 -6.53 11.22
N ALA A 82 -0.13 -6.36 9.95
CA ALA A 82 -0.24 -7.41 8.95
C ALA A 82 0.98 -7.35 8.04
N LEU A 83 1.59 -8.51 7.80
CA LEU A 83 2.67 -8.65 6.82
C LEU A 83 2.06 -9.09 5.50
N ILE A 84 2.23 -8.27 4.46
CA ILE A 84 1.77 -8.56 3.10
C ILE A 84 2.97 -9.01 2.29
N VAL A 85 2.91 -10.25 1.79
CA VAL A 85 3.96 -10.80 0.91
C VAL A 85 3.53 -10.62 -0.53
N VAL A 86 4.34 -9.90 -1.30
CA VAL A 86 4.10 -9.65 -2.72
C VAL A 86 5.01 -10.54 -3.55
N ASN A 87 4.42 -11.35 -4.43
CA ASN A 87 5.18 -12.07 -5.44
C ASN A 87 5.57 -11.09 -6.56
N ALA A 88 6.85 -10.78 -6.68
CA ALA A 88 7.36 -9.78 -7.62
C ALA A 88 8.56 -10.33 -8.40
N ARG A 89 8.68 -9.91 -9.67
CA ARG A 89 9.93 -10.11 -10.43
C ARG A 89 11.03 -9.22 -9.88
N ARG A 90 12.29 -9.66 -9.98
CA ARG A 90 13.45 -8.85 -9.60
C ARG A 90 13.41 -7.51 -10.36
N PHE A 91 13.64 -6.41 -9.65
CA PHE A 91 13.54 -5.02 -10.14
C PHE A 91 12.13 -4.50 -10.46
N ALA A 92 11.08 -5.28 -10.21
CA ALA A 92 9.73 -4.75 -10.27
C ALA A 92 9.47 -3.89 -9.03
N LEU A 93 8.92 -2.68 -9.23
CA LEU A 93 8.43 -1.82 -8.15
C LEU A 93 7.09 -2.31 -7.56
N ALA A 94 6.80 -3.60 -7.71
CA ALA A 94 5.54 -4.21 -7.28
C ALA A 94 5.27 -4.02 -5.77
N PRO A 95 6.26 -4.08 -4.86
CA PRO A 95 6.01 -3.77 -3.44
C PRO A 95 5.52 -2.34 -3.23
N ILE A 96 6.05 -1.37 -3.99
CA ILE A 96 5.66 0.04 -3.89
C ILE A 96 4.22 0.20 -4.38
N PHE A 97 3.91 -0.29 -5.59
CA PHE A 97 2.56 -0.19 -6.15
C PHE A 97 1.51 -0.92 -5.30
N SER A 98 1.87 -2.07 -4.74
CA SER A 98 0.99 -2.82 -3.84
C SER A 98 0.74 -2.04 -2.55
N ALA A 99 1.77 -1.42 -1.97
CA ALA A 99 1.61 -0.61 -0.76
C ALA A 99 0.70 0.60 -0.99
N LEU A 100 0.89 1.33 -2.11
CA LEU A 100 0.04 2.47 -2.45
C LEU A 100 -1.42 2.04 -2.65
N ALA A 101 -1.66 1.00 -3.45
CA ALA A 101 -3.01 0.55 -3.78
C ALA A 101 -3.74 -0.06 -2.58
N ILE A 102 -3.06 -0.87 -1.77
CA ILE A 102 -3.67 -1.45 -0.56
C ILE A 102 -3.90 -0.37 0.51
N GLY A 103 -2.97 0.58 0.64
CA GLY A 103 -3.13 1.69 1.58
C GLY A 103 -4.34 2.56 1.25
N GLU A 104 -4.57 2.83 -0.04
CA GLU A 104 -5.77 3.50 -0.52
C GLU A 104 -7.04 2.67 -0.28
N ALA A 105 -7.01 1.38 -0.61
CA ALA A 105 -8.18 0.52 -0.49
C ALA A 105 -8.63 0.28 0.97
N VAL A 106 -7.68 0.17 1.90
CA VAL A 106 -7.96 -0.16 3.30
C VAL A 106 -7.97 1.08 4.21
N ASP A 107 -7.63 2.25 3.68
CA ASP A 107 -7.56 3.51 4.46
C ASP A 107 -6.58 3.37 5.64
N ARG A 108 -5.42 2.75 5.39
CA ARG A 108 -4.39 2.45 6.39
C ARG A 108 -2.98 2.69 5.84
N PRO A 109 -2.04 3.13 6.68
CA PRO A 109 -0.64 3.21 6.29
C PRO A 109 -0.09 1.82 5.97
N VAL A 110 0.33 1.59 4.73
CA VAL A 110 1.06 0.38 4.31
C VAL A 110 2.51 0.76 4.04
N ARG A 111 3.44 0.00 4.62
CA ARG A 111 4.89 0.14 4.45
C ARG A 111 5.42 -1.03 3.62
N PHE A 112 6.56 -0.84 2.97
CA PHE A 112 7.19 -1.88 2.17
C PHE A 112 8.67 -2.02 2.52
N VAL A 113 9.20 -3.23 2.42
CA VAL A 113 10.58 -3.56 2.78
C VAL A 113 11.48 -3.46 1.56
N GLY A 114 12.76 -3.10 1.76
CA GLY A 114 13.77 -3.07 0.70
C GLY A 114 14.23 -1.66 0.33
N ARG A 115 14.18 -0.73 1.28
CA ARG A 115 14.75 0.61 1.13
C ARG A 115 16.25 0.54 0.76
N PRO A 116 16.70 1.19 -0.33
CA PRO A 116 18.12 1.37 -0.59
C PRO A 116 18.74 2.27 0.49
N ASP A 117 19.86 1.88 1.08
CA ASP A 117 20.50 2.65 2.17
C ASP A 117 21.36 3.84 1.67
N THR A 118 21.31 4.13 0.37
CA THR A 118 22.14 5.17 -0.25
C THR A 118 21.34 6.46 -0.44
N ALA A 119 21.85 7.58 0.07
CA ALA A 119 21.29 8.90 -0.24
C ALA A 119 21.50 9.26 -1.73
N PRO A 120 20.56 9.97 -2.39
CA PRO A 120 19.29 10.51 -1.87
C PRO A 120 18.10 9.54 -1.97
N ILE A 121 18.25 8.40 -2.62
CA ILE A 121 17.16 7.47 -2.91
C ILE A 121 16.59 6.87 -1.61
N GLY A 122 17.46 6.58 -0.65
CA GLY A 122 17.06 6.07 0.65
C GLY A 122 16.19 7.06 1.42
N SER A 123 16.56 8.34 1.54
CA SER A 123 15.77 9.32 2.30
C SER A 123 14.39 9.52 1.70
N LEU A 124 14.29 9.60 0.37
CA LEU A 124 13.00 9.67 -0.33
C LEU A 124 12.18 8.38 -0.12
N SER A 125 12.82 7.22 -0.24
CA SER A 125 12.17 5.92 -0.03
C SER A 125 11.58 5.81 1.39
N ARG A 126 12.27 6.32 2.41
CA ARG A 126 11.73 6.38 3.78
C ARG A 126 10.47 7.22 3.87
N ARG A 127 10.47 8.39 3.22
CA ARG A 127 9.32 9.30 3.20
C ARG A 127 8.09 8.69 2.56
N ILE A 128 8.26 7.79 1.60
CA ILE A 128 7.14 7.07 0.98
C ILE A 128 6.72 5.79 1.73
N GLY A 129 7.40 5.46 2.85
CA GLY A 129 7.08 4.32 3.71
C GLY A 129 7.95 3.08 3.50
N ALA A 130 9.14 3.22 2.90
CA ALA A 130 10.10 2.12 2.79
C ALA A 130 10.83 1.89 4.12
N LEU A 131 10.89 0.63 4.53
CA LEU A 131 11.68 0.13 5.66
C LEU A 131 12.98 -0.51 5.17
N LEU A 132 14.02 -0.49 6.01
CA LEU A 132 15.21 -1.29 5.76
C LEU A 132 14.86 -2.78 5.80
N ASP A 133 15.60 -3.56 5.03
CA ASP A 133 15.51 -5.01 5.05
C ASP A 133 16.25 -5.57 6.28
N HIS A 134 15.72 -5.23 7.46
CA HIS A 134 16.25 -5.64 8.75
C HIS A 134 15.11 -6.23 9.60
N PRO A 135 15.28 -7.41 10.21
CA PRO A 135 14.20 -8.11 10.92
C PRO A 135 13.61 -7.27 12.05
N ASP A 136 14.42 -6.47 12.74
CA ASP A 136 13.95 -5.63 13.85
C ASP A 136 13.07 -4.45 13.37
N GLU A 137 13.36 -3.88 12.19
CA GLU A 137 12.50 -2.83 11.62
C GLU A 137 11.16 -3.39 11.15
N VAL A 138 11.18 -4.59 10.56
CA VAL A 138 9.94 -5.27 10.14
C VAL A 138 9.11 -5.66 11.35
N ALA A 139 9.73 -6.18 12.41
CA ALA A 139 9.05 -6.55 13.64
C ALA A 139 8.47 -5.34 14.37
N GLY A 140 9.19 -4.21 14.43
CA GLY A 140 8.71 -2.98 15.08
C GLY A 140 7.56 -2.29 14.34
N ALA A 141 7.33 -2.60 13.06
CA ALA A 141 6.26 -2.04 12.26
C ALA A 141 4.93 -2.85 12.31
N LEU A 142 4.92 -4.02 12.97
CA LEU A 142 3.77 -4.94 13.11
C LEU A 142 3.07 -4.79 14.48
#